data_AF-A0A969VHE4-F1
#
_entry.id   AF-A0A969VHE4-F1
#
_cell.length_a   1.000
_cell.length_b   1.000
_cell.length_c   1.000
_cell.angle_alpha   90.00
_cell.angle_beta   90.00
_cell.angle_gamma   90.00
#
_symmetry.space_group_name_H-M   'P 1'
#
loop_
_entity.id
_entity.type
_entity.pdbx_description
1 polymer ?
#
loop_
_entity_poly.entity_id
_entity_poly.type
_entity_poly.pdbx_seq_one_letter_code
_entity_poly.pdbx_strand_id
1 'polypeptide(L)' 'MKDFIQNKKQVFEIWSTGGFDTEATELLTKAKNNTKKYGIDFLDKTQILERASQLQSTKFTEILKDYYLKEIV' A
#
# COMPACT_ATOMS: atom_id res chain seq x y z
N MET A 1 22.22 6.51 11.09
CA MET A 1 20.90 6.39 10.42
C MET A 1 21.01 6.45 8.90
N LYS A 2 21.78 7.39 8.32
CA LYS A 2 22.04 7.49 6.85
C LYS A 2 22.59 6.19 6.24
N ASP A 3 23.50 5.52 6.93
CA ASP A 3 24.23 4.36 6.36
C ASP A 3 23.42 3.06 6.36
N PHE A 4 22.35 2.96 7.18
CA PHE A 4 21.52 1.75 7.29
C PHE A 4 20.59 1.54 6.09
N ILE A 5 20.25 2.62 5.37
CA ILE A 5 19.27 2.61 4.27
C ILE A 5 19.97 2.60 2.90
N GLN A 6 21.27 2.92 2.85
CA GLN A 6 22.00 3.17 1.60
C GLN A 6 22.06 1.97 0.64
N ASN A 7 21.93 0.74 1.16
CA ASN A 7 21.98 -0.50 0.36
C ASN A 7 20.67 -1.30 0.39
N LYS A 8 19.58 -0.74 0.90
CA LYS A 8 18.26 -1.39 0.90
C LYS A 8 17.41 -0.82 -0.22
N LYS A 9 16.72 -1.70 -0.96
CA LYS A 9 15.69 -1.28 -1.91
C LYS A 9 14.59 -0.53 -1.15
N GLN A 10 14.47 0.77 -1.40
CA GLN A 10 13.41 1.59 -0.83
C GLN A 10 12.14 1.34 -1.65
N VAL A 11 11.03 1.09 -0.97
CA VAL A 11 9.71 0.94 -1.60
C VAL A 11 8.75 1.86 -0.87
N PHE A 12 8.06 2.70 -1.62
CA PHE A 12 6.97 3.53 -1.11
C PHE A 12 5.65 2.88 -1.50
N GLU A 13 4.80 2.64 -0.51
CA GLU A 13 3.49 2.05 -0.73
C GLU A 13 2.39 3.11 -0.59
N ILE A 14 1.45 3.13 -1.53
CA ILE A 14 0.28 4.03 -1.53
C ILE A 14 -0.97 3.19 -1.29
N TRP A 15 -1.69 3.46 -0.21
CA TRP A 15 -2.82 2.64 0.21
C TRP A 15 -4.12 3.44 0.11
N SER A 16 -5.15 2.87 -0.50
CA SER A 16 -6.47 3.49 -0.63
C SER A 16 -7.59 2.53 -0.25
N THR A 17 -8.46 2.96 0.67
CA THR A 17 -9.66 2.20 1.07
C THR A 17 -10.82 2.39 0.10
N GLY A 18 -10.82 3.49 -0.66
CA GLY A 18 -11.79 3.77 -1.73
C GLY A 18 -11.37 3.24 -3.11
N GLY A 19 -10.19 2.63 -3.20
CA GLY A 19 -9.61 2.17 -4.48
C GLY A 19 -8.99 3.30 -5.29
N PHE A 20 -8.78 3.02 -6.57
CA PHE A 20 -8.22 3.93 -7.56
C PHE A 20 -9.08 3.87 -8.82
N ASP A 21 -9.36 5.01 -9.44
CA ASP A 21 -9.98 5.01 -10.76
C ASP A 21 -8.98 4.54 -11.84
N THR A 22 -9.46 4.42 -13.08
CA THR A 22 -8.66 3.94 -14.20
C THR A 22 -7.46 4.85 -14.47
N GLU A 23 -7.66 6.17 -14.47
CA GLU A 23 -6.60 7.14 -14.75
C GLU A 23 -5.51 7.09 -13.67
N ALA A 24 -5.91 7.06 -12.39
CA ALA A 24 -4.98 6.90 -11.27
C ALA A 24 -4.22 5.58 -11.36
N THR A 25 -4.88 4.48 -11.71
CA THR A 25 -4.24 3.16 -11.87
C THR A 25 -3.18 3.19 -12.98
N GLU A 26 -3.47 3.84 -14.11
CA GLU A 26 -2.51 4.02 -15.20
C GLU A 26 -1.30 4.86 -14.77
N LEU A 27 -1.53 5.98 -14.08
CA LEU A 27 -0.48 6.85 -13.57
C LEU A 27 0.42 6.13 -12.56
N LEU A 28 -0.19 5.41 -11.60
CA LEU A 28 0.52 4.63 -10.59
C LEU A 28 1.33 3.50 -11.22
N THR A 29 0.78 2.80 -12.20
CA THR A 29 1.46 1.74 -12.94
C THR A 29 2.65 2.31 -13.73
N LYS A 30 2.45 3.43 -14.43
CA LYS A 30 3.52 4.13 -15.14
C LYS A 30 4.63 4.58 -14.19
N ALA A 31 4.27 5.15 -13.03
CA ALA A 31 5.22 5.56 -12.01
C ALA A 31 6.02 4.38 -11.45
N LYS A 32 5.35 3.27 -11.12
CA LYS A 32 5.97 2.02 -10.66
C LYS A 32 6.98 1.46 -11.67
N ASN A 33 6.63 1.47 -12.96
CA ASN A 33 7.48 0.92 -14.00
C ASN A 33 8.66 1.82 -14.37
N ASN A 34 8.47 3.14 -14.34
CA ASN A 34 9.47 4.11 -14.82
C ASN A 34 10.42 4.58 -13.73
N THR A 35 10.00 4.60 -12.46
CA THR A 35 10.86 4.97 -11.34
C THR A 35 11.91 3.89 -11.09
N LYS A 36 13.19 4.25 -11.22
CA LYS A 36 14.31 3.31 -10.98
C LYS A 36 15.02 3.50 -9.64
N LYS A 37 14.95 4.72 -9.08
CA LYS A 37 15.63 5.07 -7.83
C LYS A 37 15.04 4.36 -6.61
N TYR A 38 13.75 4.05 -6.64
CA TYR A 38 13.00 3.36 -5.59
C TYR A 38 11.82 2.60 -6.22
N GLY A 39 11.25 1.65 -5.49
CA GLY A 39 10.02 0.97 -5.85
C GLY A 39 8.79 1.77 -5.44
N ILE A 40 7.72 1.63 -6.21
CA ILE A 40 6.39 2.12 -5.85
C ILE A 40 5.46 0.92 -5.89
N ASP A 41 4.69 0.73 -4.83
CA ASP A 41 3.57 -0.19 -4.81
C ASP A 41 2.30 0.56 -4.43
N PHE A 42 1.16 0.06 -4.85
CA PHE A 42 -0.13 0.65 -4.49
C PHE A 42 -1.12 -0.47 -4.22
N LEU A 43 -1.91 -0.30 -3.17
CA LEU A 43 -2.82 -1.30 -2.65
C LEU A 43 -4.21 -0.70 -2.50
N ASP A 44 -5.19 -1.31 -3.15
CA ASP A 44 -6.60 -1.04 -2.89
C ASP A 44 -7.09 -1.76 -1.62
N LYS A 45 -8.36 -1.55 -1.26
CA LYS A 45 -9.00 -2.18 -0.11
C LYS A 45 -8.82 -3.71 -0.06
N THR A 46 -8.95 -4.39 -1.19
CA THR A 46 -8.83 -5.85 -1.28
C THR A 46 -7.39 -6.28 -1.00
N GLN A 47 -6.42 -5.59 -1.63
CA GLN A 47 -5.00 -5.86 -1.46
C GLN A 47 -4.50 -5.52 -0.05
N ILE A 48 -5.03 -4.47 0.58
CA ILE A 48 -4.75 -4.12 1.98
C ILE A 48 -5.22 -5.25 2.91
N LEU A 49 -6.42 -5.80 2.69
CA LEU A 49 -6.95 -6.92 3.48
C LEU A 49 -6.13 -8.19 3.30
N GLU A 50 -5.74 -8.51 2.05
CA GLU A 50 -4.87 -9.66 1.77
C GLU A 50 -3.53 -9.51 2.50
N ARG A 51 -2.89 -8.33 2.41
CA ARG A 51 -1.63 -8.05 3.10
C ARG A 51 -1.77 -8.15 4.62
N ALA A 52 -2.86 -7.63 5.19
CA ALA A 52 -3.14 -7.73 6.62
C ALA A 52 -3.24 -9.19 7.09
N SER A 53 -3.87 -10.06 6.29
CA SER A 53 -3.97 -11.49 6.59
C SER A 53 -2.61 -12.19 6.60
N GLN A 54 -1.69 -11.79 5.72
CA GLN A 54 -0.34 -12.35 5.62
C GLN A 54 0.57 -11.91 6.78
N LEU A 55 0.34 -10.74 7.36
CA LEU A 55 1.14 -10.18 8.45
C LEU A 55 0.90 -10.86 9.82
N GLN A 56 -0.08 -11.77 9.92
CA GLN A 56 -0.47 -12.48 11.16
C GLN A 56 -0.64 -11.56 12.39
N SER A 57 -1.05 -10.30 12.16
CA SER A 57 -1.24 -9.30 13.21
C SER A 57 -2.72 -9.01 13.42
N THR A 58 -3.29 -9.59 14.47
CA THR A 58 -4.69 -9.42 14.84
C THR A 58 -5.03 -7.95 15.09
N LYS A 59 -4.20 -7.25 15.88
CA LYS A 59 -4.42 -5.84 16.23
C LYS A 59 -4.39 -4.91 15.02
N PHE A 60 -3.50 -5.18 14.06
CA PHE A 60 -3.45 -4.39 12.82
C PHE A 60 -4.72 -4.59 11.99
N THR A 61 -5.17 -5.85 11.88
CA THR A 61 -6.41 -6.19 11.17
C THR A 61 -7.64 -5.57 11.82
N GLU A 62 -7.71 -5.55 13.15
CA GLU A 62 -8.78 -4.87 13.93
C GLU A 62 -8.81 -3.38 13.62
N ILE A 63 -7.66 -2.68 13.70
CA ILE A 63 -7.57 -1.25 13.39
C ILE A 63 -8.07 -0.95 11.97
N LEU A 64 -7.65 -1.74 10.98
CA LEU A 64 -8.11 -1.58 9.60
C LEU A 64 -9.64 -1.71 9.49
N LYS A 65 -10.22 -2.73 10.12
CA LYS A 65 -11.67 -2.96 10.09
C LYS A 65 -12.46 -1.87 10.80
N ASP A 66 -12.01 -1.45 11.97
CA ASP A 66 -12.78 -0.56 12.84
C ASP A 66 -12.77 0.89 12.37
N TYR A 67 -11.65 1.35 11.79
CA TYR A 67 -11.44 2.77 11.50
C TYR A 67 -11.35 3.09 10.00
N TYR A 68 -10.87 2.15 9.17
CA TYR A 68 -10.52 2.45 7.79
C TYR A 68 -11.44 1.78 6.77
N LEU A 69 -12.00 0.62 7.11
CA LEU A 69 -12.79 -0.21 6.19
C LEU A 69 -14.26 -0.35 6.60
N LYS A 70 -14.64 0.27 7.71
CA LYS A 70 -16.02 0.28 8.19
C LYS A 70 -16.90 0.96 7.14
N GLU A 71 -17.85 0.21 6.60
CA GLU A 71 -18.87 0.79 5.74
C GLU A 71 -19.71 1.75 6.60
N ILE A 72 -19.81 3.00 6.15
CA ILE A 72 -20.80 3.92 6.71
C ILE A 72 -22.14 3.43 6.15
N VAL A 73 -22.84 2.63 6.95
CA VAL A 73 -24.24 2.22 6.71
C VAL A 73 -25.15 3.41 7.01
#